data_AF-A0A0T6YFP6-F1
#
_entry.id   AF-A0A0T6YFP6-F1
#
_cell.length_a   1.000
_cell.length_b   1.000
_cell.length_c   1.000
_cell.angle_alpha   90.00
_cell.angle_beta   90.00
_cell.angle_gamma   90.00
#
_symmetry.space_group_name_H-M   'P 1'
#
loop_
_entity.id
_entity.type
_entity.pdbx_description
1 polymer ?
#
loop_
_entity_poly.entity_id
_entity_poly.type
_entity_poly.pdbx_seq_one_letter_code
_entity_poly.pdbx_strand_id
1 'polypeptide(L)'
;MSTYAFDTETSALLEKPVDGNEICRAYFDRMTRRYLRQIINDELVEEHRKAPSGRHSEALGRVLAYFQRLPASQQYQLRKRPNGKFGIMRMTTKRNARGSPVGETTFETVEAGYHGIFLLKLKDMMEADNG
;
A
#
# COMPACT_ATOMS: atom_id res chain seq x y z
N MET A 1 22.68 -49.27 -5.43
CA MET A 1 22.20 -48.56 -4.22
C MET A 1 22.99 -47.28 -4.07
N SER A 2 22.48 -46.15 -4.57
CA SER A 2 23.15 -44.84 -4.48
C SER A 2 22.43 -43.99 -3.44
N THR A 3 23.02 -43.87 -2.25
CA THR A 3 22.54 -42.99 -1.19
C THR A 3 22.92 -41.56 -1.55
N TYR A 4 21.94 -40.77 -2.01
CA TYR A 4 22.11 -39.31 -2.15
C TYR A 4 22.29 -38.73 -0.74
N ALA A 5 23.51 -38.32 -0.41
CA ALA A 5 23.78 -37.48 0.75
C ALA A 5 23.20 -36.10 0.46
N PHE A 6 22.07 -35.76 1.10
CA PHE A 6 21.57 -34.40 1.12
C PHE A 6 22.50 -33.58 2.01
N ASP A 7 23.22 -32.63 1.42
CA ASP A 7 24.07 -31.69 2.16
C ASP A 7 23.22 -30.93 3.19
N THR A 8 23.74 -30.79 4.42
CA THR A 8 23.06 -30.20 5.58
C THR A 8 22.58 -28.77 5.32
N GLU A 9 23.21 -28.05 4.39
CA GLU A 9 22.80 -26.71 3.95
C GLU A 9 21.50 -26.72 3.13
N THR A 10 21.23 -27.79 2.37
CA THR A 10 20.00 -27.95 1.58
C THR A 10 18.81 -28.30 2.48
N SER A 11 19.06 -29.02 3.58
CA SER A 11 18.04 -29.34 4.60
C SER A 11 17.54 -28.09 5.33
N ALA A 12 18.43 -27.13 5.62
CA ALA A 12 18.08 -25.89 6.33
C ALA A 12 17.21 -24.91 5.51
N LEU A 13 17.27 -24.96 4.17
CA LEU A 13 16.43 -24.15 3.28
C LEU A 13 15.00 -24.71 3.11
N LEU A 14 14.80 -26.00 3.37
CA LEU A 14 13.49 -26.68 3.36
C LEU A 14 12.77 -26.65 4.73
N GLU A 15 13.41 -26.13 5.77
CA GLU A 15 12.97 -26.23 7.18
C GLU A 15 11.99 -25.15 7.66
N LYS A 16 11.63 -24.16 6.84
CA LYS A 16 10.51 -23.27 7.20
C LYS A 16 9.23 -23.78 6.55
N PRO A 17 8.29 -24.37 7.31
CA PRO A 17 6.96 -24.57 6.77
C PRO A 17 6.41 -23.18 6.43
N VAL A 18 6.28 -22.90 5.13
CA VAL A 18 5.58 -21.71 4.68
C VAL A 18 4.14 -21.87 5.17
N ASP A 19 3.67 -20.95 6.00
CA ASP A 19 2.31 -21.00 6.51
C ASP A 19 1.35 -20.94 5.30
N GLY A 20 0.51 -21.97 5.15
CA GLY A 20 -0.46 -22.03 4.05
C GLY A 20 -1.37 -20.79 4.01
N ASN A 21 -1.59 -20.14 5.15
CA ASN A 21 -2.31 -18.87 5.23
C ASN A 21 -1.55 -17.73 4.54
N GLU A 22 -0.23 -17.68 4.63
CA GLU A 22 0.59 -16.66 3.95
C GLU A 22 0.50 -16.83 2.44
N ILE A 23 0.53 -18.08 1.94
CA ILE A 23 0.36 -18.38 0.52
C ILE A 23 -1.02 -17.94 0.03
N CYS A 24 -2.07 -18.30 0.75
CA CYS A 24 -3.44 -17.90 0.43
C CYS A 24 -3.61 -16.37 0.42
N ARG A 25 -3.02 -15.67 1.40
CA ARG A 25 -3.06 -14.20 1.49
C ARG A 25 -2.32 -13.55 0.31
N ALA A 26 -1.14 -14.04 -0.03
CA ALA A 26 -0.37 -13.51 -1.17
C ALA A 26 -1.12 -13.71 -2.50
N TYR A 27 -1.73 -14.89 -2.69
CA TYR A 27 -2.55 -15.15 -3.87
C TYR A 27 -3.77 -14.22 -3.95
N PHE A 28 -4.49 -14.06 -2.84
CA PHE A 28 -5.65 -13.17 -2.78
C PHE A 28 -5.28 -11.70 -3.00
N ASP A 29 -4.16 -11.23 -2.43
CA ASP A 29 -3.65 -9.88 -2.65
C ASP A 29 -3.35 -9.64 -4.14
N ARG A 30 -2.65 -10.58 -4.79
CA ARG A 30 -2.36 -10.51 -6.23
C ARG A 30 -3.63 -10.44 -7.08
N MET A 31 -4.63 -11.29 -6.81
CA MET A 31 -5.90 -11.23 -7.53
C MET A 31 -6.63 -9.92 -7.30
N THR A 32 -6.65 -9.43 -6.07
CA THR A 32 -7.31 -8.17 -5.70
C THR A 32 -6.66 -7.00 -6.43
N ARG A 33 -5.34 -6.89 -6.41
CA ARG A 33 -4.60 -5.85 -7.18
C ARG A 33 -4.92 -5.90 -8.66
N ARG A 34 -4.97 -7.10 -9.26
CA ARG A 34 -5.32 -7.27 -10.67
C ARG A 34 -6.71 -6.75 -10.99
N TYR A 35 -7.70 -7.04 -10.15
CA TYR A 35 -9.06 -6.52 -10.29
C TYR A 35 -9.11 -4.99 -10.09
N LEU A 36 -8.47 -4.47 -9.04
CA LEU A 36 -8.49 -3.03 -8.75
C LEU A 36 -7.91 -2.21 -9.89
N ARG A 37 -6.85 -2.70 -10.56
CA ARG A 37 -6.28 -2.06 -11.75
C ARG A 37 -7.28 -1.90 -12.91
N GLN A 38 -8.22 -2.83 -13.06
CA GLN A 38 -9.21 -2.78 -14.15
C GLN A 38 -10.31 -1.75 -13.89
N ILE A 39 -10.59 -1.43 -12.62
CA ILE A 39 -11.65 -0.49 -12.23
C ILE A 39 -11.14 0.95 -12.04
N ILE A 40 -9.82 1.13 -11.87
CA ILE A 40 -9.24 2.46 -11.72
C ILE A 40 -9.27 3.19 -13.06
N ASN A 41 -9.96 4.31 -13.07
CA ASN A 41 -10.06 5.22 -14.20
C ASN A 41 -10.01 6.68 -13.71
N ASP A 42 -9.92 7.63 -14.64
CA ASP A 42 -9.84 9.06 -14.32
C ASP A 42 -11.10 9.56 -13.59
N GLU A 43 -12.26 8.97 -13.88
CA GLU A 43 -13.53 9.30 -13.22
C GLU A 43 -13.50 8.96 -11.72
N LEU A 44 -12.94 7.81 -11.35
CA LEU A 44 -12.79 7.37 -9.96
C LEU A 44 -11.78 8.24 -9.21
N VAL A 45 -10.70 8.63 -9.88
CA VAL A 45 -9.73 9.59 -9.31
C VAL A 45 -10.39 10.94 -9.05
N GLU A 46 -11.19 11.43 -10.01
CA GLU A 46 -11.91 12.69 -9.89
C GLU A 46 -13.03 12.62 -8.85
N GLU A 47 -13.72 11.50 -8.72
CA GLU A 47 -14.70 11.23 -7.66
C GLU A 47 -14.05 11.41 -6.29
N HIS A 48 -12.89 10.78 -6.08
CA HIS A 48 -12.14 10.92 -4.84
C HIS A 48 -11.66 12.35 -4.61
N ARG A 49 -11.29 13.10 -5.66
CA ARG A 49 -10.87 14.51 -5.54
C ARG A 49 -11.99 15.41 -5.03
N LYS A 50 -13.23 15.20 -5.52
CA LYS A 50 -14.40 16.01 -5.17
C LYS A 50 -14.85 15.79 -3.72
N ALA A 51 -14.77 14.55 -3.24
CA ALA A 51 -15.22 14.21 -1.89
C ALA A 51 -14.32 13.14 -1.24
N PRO A 52 -13.10 13.49 -0.77
CA PRO A 52 -12.14 12.53 -0.21
C PRO A 52 -12.64 11.78 1.03
N SER A 53 -13.52 12.40 1.81
CA SER A 53 -14.08 11.88 3.07
C SER A 53 -15.60 11.70 3.02
N GLY A 54 -16.19 11.75 1.82
CA GLY A 54 -17.63 11.71 1.60
C GLY A 54 -18.19 10.32 1.33
N ARG A 55 -19.40 10.28 0.77
CA ARG A 55 -20.00 9.04 0.26
C ARG A 55 -19.33 8.66 -1.05
N HIS A 56 -18.83 7.44 -1.12
CA HIS A 56 -18.14 6.92 -2.28
C HIS A 56 -19.01 5.95 -3.08
N SER A 57 -18.72 5.83 -4.36
CA SER A 57 -19.18 4.73 -5.20
C SER A 57 -18.65 3.40 -4.69
N GLU A 58 -19.29 2.32 -5.12
CA GLU A 58 -18.90 0.96 -4.74
C GLU A 58 -17.46 0.65 -5.19
N ALA A 59 -17.10 1.07 -6.40
CA ALA A 59 -15.76 0.91 -6.97
C ALA A 59 -14.69 1.64 -6.14
N LEU A 60 -14.90 2.94 -5.85
CA LEU A 60 -13.98 3.71 -5.01
C LEU A 60 -13.89 3.13 -3.60
N GLY A 61 -15.02 2.70 -3.03
CA GLY A 61 -15.06 2.04 -1.72
C GLY A 61 -14.18 0.79 -1.65
N ARG A 62 -14.17 -0.04 -2.70
CA ARG A 62 -13.28 -1.22 -2.79
C ARG A 62 -11.80 -0.83 -2.80
N VAL A 63 -11.43 0.19 -3.58
CA VAL A 63 -10.05 0.70 -3.64
C VAL A 63 -9.61 1.22 -2.27
N LEU A 64 -10.45 2.02 -1.61
CA LEU A 64 -10.14 2.57 -0.29
C LEU A 64 -10.03 1.48 0.77
N ALA A 65 -10.94 0.50 0.77
CA ALA A 65 -10.89 -0.63 1.69
C ALA A 65 -9.60 -1.45 1.52
N TYR A 66 -9.12 -1.62 0.29
CA TYR A 66 -7.83 -2.23 0.02
C TYR A 66 -6.68 -1.41 0.62
N PHE A 67 -6.65 -0.11 0.37
CA PHE A 67 -5.63 0.81 0.88
C PHE A 67 -5.59 0.95 2.40
N GLN A 68 -6.71 0.72 3.09
CA GLN A 68 -6.79 0.71 4.55
C GLN A 68 -6.15 -0.54 5.15
N ARG A 69 -6.16 -1.66 4.42
CA ARG A 69 -5.62 -2.96 4.87
C ARG A 69 -4.12 -3.11 4.64
N LEU A 70 -3.50 -2.20 3.89
CA LEU A 70 -2.06 -2.24 3.62
C LEU A 70 -1.24 -2.18 4.92
N PRO A 71 -0.08 -2.86 4.97
CA PRO A 71 0.79 -2.85 6.14
C PRO A 71 1.24 -1.42 6.44
N ALA A 72 1.54 -1.14 7.72
CA ALA A 72 1.94 0.20 8.17
C ALA A 72 3.18 0.75 7.43
N SER A 73 4.06 -0.10 6.89
CA SER A 73 5.20 0.31 6.06
C SER A 73 4.80 0.92 4.70
N GLN A 74 3.60 0.59 4.20
CA GLN A 74 3.01 1.09 2.96
C GLN A 74 1.92 2.14 3.22
N GLN A 75 1.73 2.53 4.48
CA GLN A 75 0.77 3.56 4.84
C GLN A 75 1.43 4.94 4.83
N TYR A 76 0.61 5.94 4.55
CA TYR A 76 0.98 7.34 4.51
C TYR A 76 0.13 8.12 5.49
N GLN A 77 0.72 9.15 6.07
CA GLN A 77 0.06 10.04 7.01
C GLN A 77 0.26 11.49 6.60
N LEU A 78 -0.77 12.30 6.81
CA LEU A 78 -0.71 13.74 6.62
C LEU A 78 -0.21 14.40 7.91
N ARG A 79 0.74 15.33 7.78
CA ARG A 79 1.22 16.11 8.93
C ARG A 79 1.33 17.58 8.59
N LYS A 80 0.83 18.41 9.51
CA LYS A 80 1.00 19.86 9.44
C LYS A 80 2.47 20.24 9.65
N ARG A 81 3.03 20.99 8.71
CA ARG A 81 4.38 21.55 8.75
C ARG A 81 4.38 22.91 9.48
N PRO A 82 5.54 23.42 9.92
CA PRO A 82 5.65 24.71 10.62
C PRO A 82 5.12 25.89 9.81
N ASN A 83 5.16 25.81 8.48
CA ASN A 83 4.63 26.82 7.55
C ASN A 83 3.09 26.81 7.44
N GLY A 84 2.39 26.04 8.25
CA GLY A 84 0.93 25.95 8.25
C GLY A 84 0.34 25.00 7.18
N LYS A 85 1.14 24.58 6.19
CA LYS A 85 0.73 23.64 5.13
C LYS A 85 0.82 22.20 5.58
N PHE A 86 0.20 21.28 4.85
CA PHE A 86 0.24 19.85 5.10
C PHE A 86 1.24 19.15 4.18
N GLY A 87 2.05 18.26 4.74
CA GLY A 87 2.95 17.39 3.97
C GLY A 87 2.66 15.93 4.23
N ILE A 88 3.01 15.07 3.27
CA ILE A 88 2.83 13.62 3.39
C ILE A 88 4.10 13.00 3.97
N MET A 89 3.92 12.04 4.88
CA MET A 89 4.99 11.23 5.43
C MET A 89 4.64 9.75 5.31
N ARG A 90 5.63 8.90 5.05
CA ARG A 90 5.47 7.44 5.11
C ARG A 90 5.44 7.00 6.58
N MET A 91 4.51 6.12 6.91
CA MET A 91 4.44 5.54 8.24
C MET A 91 5.58 4.54 8.45
N THR A 92 6.04 4.43 9.69
CA THR A 92 7.10 3.52 10.08
C THR A 92 6.58 2.57 11.15
N THR A 93 6.96 1.31 11.03
CA THR A 93 6.64 0.26 12.00
C THR A 93 7.57 0.26 13.21
N LYS A 94 8.69 0.99 13.15
CA LYS A 94 9.66 1.07 14.25
C LYS A 94 9.14 1.97 15.37
N ARG A 95 9.13 1.45 16.59
CA ARG A 95 8.79 2.20 17.80
C ARG A 95 9.65 3.47 17.91
N ASN A 96 9.01 4.61 18.13
CA ASN A 96 9.63 5.95 18.25
C ASN A 96 10.37 6.49 17.01
N ALA A 97 10.29 5.83 15.84
CA ALA A 97 10.85 6.37 14.62
C ALA A 97 9.94 7.46 14.04
N ARG A 98 10.51 8.58 13.60
CA ARG A 98 9.78 9.56 12.79
C ARG A 98 9.64 9.00 11.37
N GLY A 99 8.42 9.03 10.83
CA GLY A 99 8.17 8.68 9.43
C GLY A 99 9.02 9.52 8.47
N SER A 100 9.40 8.97 7.33
CA SER A 100 10.14 9.72 6.32
C SER A 100 9.20 10.64 5.53
N PRO A 101 9.57 11.89 5.25
CA PRO A 101 8.80 12.75 4.35
C PRO A 101 8.79 12.12 2.95
N VAL A 102 7.64 12.19 2.29
CA VAL A 102 7.46 11.67 0.93
C VAL A 102 7.36 12.87 0.00
N GLY A 103 8.48 13.18 -0.64
CA GLY A 103 8.61 14.34 -1.52
C GLY A 103 8.51 15.70 -0.80
N GLU A 104 8.42 16.75 -1.61
CA GLU A 104 8.37 18.15 -1.15
C GLU A 104 6.98 18.77 -1.30
N THR A 105 6.04 18.04 -1.90
CA THR A 105 4.67 18.52 -2.13
C THR A 105 4.00 18.88 -0.81
N THR A 106 3.43 20.09 -0.78
CA THR A 106 2.64 20.56 0.34
C THR A 106 1.25 20.95 -0.12
N PHE A 107 0.27 20.72 0.75
CA PHE A 107 -1.14 20.93 0.49
C PHE A 107 -1.67 22.01 1.43
N GLU A 108 -2.58 22.83 0.93
CA GLU A 108 -3.17 23.92 1.72
C GLU A 108 -4.30 23.41 2.62
N THR A 109 -5.03 22.39 2.17
CA THR A 109 -6.13 21.78 2.91
C THR A 109 -5.85 20.32 3.24
N VAL A 110 -6.54 19.82 4.27
CA VAL A 110 -6.46 18.41 4.68
C VAL A 110 -6.99 17.49 3.57
N GLU A 111 -8.09 17.88 2.94
CA GLU A 111 -8.73 17.13 1.84
C GLU A 111 -7.81 16.97 0.63
N ALA A 112 -7.13 18.03 0.22
CA ALA A 112 -6.11 17.96 -0.84
C ALA A 112 -4.96 17.03 -0.45
N GLY A 113 -4.58 17.02 0.84
CA GLY A 113 -3.61 16.09 1.38
C GLY A 113 -4.07 14.62 1.32
N TYR A 114 -5.32 14.33 1.65
CA TYR A 114 -5.88 12.98 1.51
C TYR A 114 -5.94 12.51 0.07
N HIS A 115 -6.33 13.41 -0.85
CA HIS A 115 -6.28 13.12 -2.28
C HIS A 115 -4.83 12.85 -2.75
N GLY A 116 -3.86 13.63 -2.28
CA GLY A 116 -2.44 13.38 -2.56
C GLY A 116 -1.95 12.02 -2.05
N ILE A 117 -2.37 11.60 -0.86
CA ILE A 117 -2.07 10.26 -0.32
C ILE A 117 -2.67 9.16 -1.21
N PHE A 118 -3.91 9.34 -1.65
CA PHE A 118 -4.59 8.40 -2.53
C PHE A 118 -3.84 8.22 -3.86
N LEU A 119 -3.40 9.31 -4.49
CA LEU A 119 -2.60 9.26 -5.72
C LEU A 119 -1.27 8.54 -5.51
N LEU A 120 -0.59 8.77 -4.39
CA LEU A 120 0.65 8.05 -4.07
C LEU A 120 0.42 6.55 -3.91
N LYS A 121 -0.65 6.14 -3.23
CA LYS A 121 -0.99 4.71 -3.09
C LYS A 121 -1.34 4.06 -4.42
N LEU A 122 -2.06 4.77 -5.30
CA LEU A 122 -2.33 4.31 -6.66
C LEU A 122 -1.03 4.12 -7.44
N LYS A 123 -0.13 5.11 -7.40
CA LYS A 123 1.18 5.04 -8.05
C LYS A 123 1.97 3.83 -7.56
N ASP A 124 2.13 3.68 -6.25
CA ASP A 124 2.86 2.53 -5.66
C ASP A 124 2.24 1.19 -6.07
N MET A 125 0.91 1.12 -6.13
CA MET A 125 0.20 -0.10 -6.54
C MET A 125 0.47 -0.43 -8.02
N MET A 126 0.51 0.59 -8.89
CA MET A 126 0.81 0.41 -10.31
C MET A 126 2.29 0.07 -10.56
N GLU A 127 3.21 0.62 -9.78
CA GLU A 127 4.65 0.33 -9.90
C GLU A 127 5.03 -1.05 -9.36
N ALA A 128 4.43 -1.49 -8.24
CA ALA A 128 4.74 -2.78 -7.61
C ALA A 128 4.37 -4.00 -8.47
N ASP A 129 3.51 -3.84 -9.48
CA ASP A 129 3.11 -4.91 -10.39
C ASP A 129 3.92 -4.95 -11.70
N ASN A 130 4.78 -3.96 -11.95
CA ASN A 130 5.67 -3.90 -13.12
C ASN A 130 7.07 -4.49 -12.85
N GLY A 131 7.29 -5.03 -11.65
CA GLY A 131 8.55 -5.65 -11.19
C GLY A 131 8.42 -7.12 -10.89
#